data_AF-A0A6L8EZ34-F1
#
_entry.id   AF-A0A6L8EZ34-F1
#
_cell.length_a   1.000
_cell.length_b   1.000
_cell.length_c   1.000
_cell.angle_alpha   90.00
_cell.angle_beta   90.00
_cell.angle_gamma   90.00
#
_symmetry.space_group_name_H-M   'P 1'
#
loop_
_entity.id
_entity.type
_entity.pdbx_description
1 polymer ?
#
loop_
_entity_poly.entity_id
_entity_poly.type
_entity_poly.pdbx_seq_one_letter_code
_entity_poly.pdbx_strand_id
1 'polypeptide(L)'
;MESDFMSAPNVSLPTSYRPVLQTQDYRSLRASDEVMTNPFSVADLDFSWLTEAKQQLQELYQEVMEACTLDSEINPVPGAAYHDAFWLLKLLDYYNVPMPDIGWLIDGGIGFEWRSMDGKGIGTMSIYGDNQVVYGASLRSIPKTKGTCGLTDLVLLVHFFPTLKTLCSQ
;
A
#
# COMPACT_ATOMS: atom_id res chain seq x y z
N MET A 1 5.69 31.61 39.19
CA MET A 1 4.46 31.24 39.91
C MET A 1 3.32 31.45 38.94
N GLU A 2 2.65 30.34 38.60
CA GLU A 2 1.24 30.20 38.22
C GLU A 2 0.78 31.05 37.01
N SER A 3 0.78 30.55 35.77
CA SER A 3 -0.12 29.55 35.16
C SER A 3 -1.60 29.78 35.48
N ASP A 4 -2.34 30.38 34.55
CA ASP A 4 -3.78 30.19 34.50
C ASP A 4 -4.29 29.91 33.09
N PHE A 5 -5.03 28.82 33.07
CA PHE A 5 -5.53 28.06 31.93
C PHE A 5 -6.67 28.79 31.22
N MET A 6 -6.60 28.84 29.89
CA MET A 6 -7.77 29.11 29.07
C MET A 6 -8.73 27.93 29.14
N SER A 7 -9.95 28.19 29.60
CA SER A 7 -11.06 27.23 29.61
C SER A 7 -12.06 27.56 28.51
N ALA A 8 -12.33 26.59 27.63
CA ALA A 8 -13.58 26.36 26.89
C ALA A 8 -13.45 25.06 26.05
N PRO A 9 -14.55 24.42 25.58
CA PRO A 9 -15.94 24.48 26.03
C PRO A 9 -16.54 23.10 26.38
N ASN A 10 -17.64 23.15 27.12
CA ASN A 10 -18.52 22.04 27.46
C ASN A 10 -19.39 21.70 26.23
N VAL A 11 -19.22 20.50 25.64
CA VAL A 11 -20.05 20.02 24.53
C VAL A 11 -20.84 18.81 25.01
N SER A 12 -22.14 19.02 25.22
CA SER A 12 -23.11 17.98 25.54
C SER A 12 -23.48 17.21 24.27
N LEU A 13 -23.31 15.88 24.29
CA LEU A 13 -23.74 14.98 23.22
C LEU A 13 -25.22 14.59 23.42
N PRO A 14 -26.08 14.65 22.39
CA PRO A 14 -27.42 14.13 22.47
C PRO A 14 -27.45 12.60 22.27
N THR A 15 -28.22 11.98 23.17
CA THR A 15 -28.65 10.59 23.24
C THR A 15 -29.49 10.17 22.02
N SER A 16 -29.50 8.86 21.77
CA SER A 16 -30.50 8.08 21.01
C SER A 16 -30.08 7.69 19.61
N TYR A 17 -29.84 6.38 19.41
CA TYR A 17 -30.66 5.55 18.50
C TYR A 17 -30.29 4.08 18.75
N ARG A 18 -31.20 3.31 19.38
CA ARG A 18 -31.22 1.85 19.33
C ARG A 18 -32.37 1.43 18.42
N PRO A 19 -32.16 0.58 17.41
CA PRO A 19 -33.25 -0.18 16.83
C PRO A 19 -33.42 -1.52 17.56
N VAL A 20 -34.66 -1.74 17.99
CA VAL A 20 -35.22 -2.97 18.51
C VAL A 20 -35.32 -3.98 17.36
N LEU A 21 -34.67 -5.15 17.49
CA LEU A 21 -34.96 -6.30 16.62
C LEU A 21 -36.05 -7.13 17.30
N GLN A 22 -37.27 -6.93 16.82
CA GLN A 22 -38.42 -7.76 17.14
C GLN A 22 -38.47 -8.94 16.15
N THR A 23 -38.51 -10.13 16.72
CA THR A 23 -38.75 -11.42 16.06
C THR A 23 -40.07 -11.46 15.32
N GLN A 24 -40.07 -11.95 14.07
CA GLN A 24 -41.26 -12.54 13.45
C GLN A 24 -40.90 -13.86 12.76
N ASP A 25 -41.57 -14.91 13.21
CA ASP A 25 -41.69 -16.23 12.60
C ASP A 25 -42.24 -16.14 11.18
N TYR A 26 -41.57 -16.79 10.23
CA TYR A 26 -42.22 -17.27 9.01
C TYR A 26 -41.89 -18.75 8.78
N ARG A 27 -42.92 -19.58 8.94
CA ARG A 27 -42.93 -21.00 8.60
C ARG A 27 -42.84 -21.19 7.09
N SER A 28 -41.87 -22.01 6.69
CA SER A 28 -41.95 -23.16 5.78
C SER A 28 -42.98 -23.14 4.65
N LEU A 29 -42.48 -23.11 3.40
CA LEU A 29 -43.12 -23.70 2.22
C LEU A 29 -42.05 -24.24 1.25
N ARG A 30 -41.92 -25.58 1.27
CA ARG A 30 -41.61 -26.54 0.19
C ARG A 30 -40.61 -26.17 -0.92
N ALA A 31 -39.52 -26.93 -0.89
CA ALA A 31 -38.89 -27.68 -1.99
C ALA A 31 -39.30 -27.33 -3.44
N SER A 32 -38.32 -26.84 -4.20
CA SER A 32 -38.09 -27.26 -5.57
C SER A 32 -36.58 -27.31 -5.77
N ASP A 33 -36.09 -28.50 -6.10
CA ASP A 33 -34.70 -28.80 -6.45
C ASP A 33 -34.29 -28.00 -7.69
N GLU A 34 -33.58 -26.89 -7.47
CA GLU A 34 -32.63 -26.39 -8.46
C GLU A 34 -31.33 -26.13 -7.72
N VAL A 35 -30.38 -27.05 -7.91
CA VAL A 35 -28.98 -26.85 -7.56
C VAL A 35 -28.44 -25.77 -8.49
N MET A 36 -28.74 -24.50 -8.20
CA MET A 36 -27.92 -23.39 -8.65
C MET A 36 -26.59 -23.52 -7.89
N THR A 37 -25.65 -24.25 -8.46
CA THR A 37 -24.24 -24.12 -8.11
C THR A 37 -23.88 -22.66 -8.35
N ASN A 38 -23.82 -21.89 -7.27
CA ASN A 38 -23.31 -20.54 -7.26
C ASN A 38 -21.87 -20.58 -7.83
N PRO A 39 -21.59 -20.02 -9.02
CA PRO A 39 -20.24 -20.04 -9.57
C PRO A 39 -19.31 -19.07 -8.82
N PHE A 40 -19.84 -18.26 -7.90
CA PHE A 40 -19.04 -17.44 -7.00
C PHE A 40 -18.72 -18.24 -5.74
N SER A 41 -17.83 -19.22 -5.92
CA SER A 41 -17.02 -19.70 -4.81
C SER A 41 -16.20 -18.51 -4.33
N VAL A 42 -16.52 -17.99 -3.15
CA VAL A 42 -15.78 -16.91 -2.45
C VAL A 42 -14.42 -17.43 -1.93
N ALA A 43 -13.85 -18.43 -2.61
CA ALA A 43 -12.61 -19.11 -2.28
C ALA A 43 -11.40 -18.59 -3.09
N ASP A 44 -11.61 -17.65 -4.01
CA ASP A 44 -10.52 -16.82 -4.54
C ASP A 44 -10.35 -15.57 -3.65
N LEU A 45 -10.26 -15.80 -2.33
CA LEU A 45 -9.61 -14.84 -1.45
C LEU A 45 -8.12 -14.92 -1.76
N ASP A 46 -7.75 -14.26 -2.86
CA ASP A 46 -6.38 -13.89 -3.17
C ASP A 46 -5.87 -13.15 -1.94
N PHE A 47 -5.08 -13.85 -1.12
CA PHE A 47 -4.36 -13.25 -0.01
C PHE A 47 -3.33 -12.35 -0.68
N SER A 48 -3.76 -11.13 -1.00
CA SER A 48 -2.90 -10.22 -1.73
C SER A 48 -1.63 -10.01 -0.91
N TRP A 49 -0.51 -10.01 -1.62
CA TRP A 49 0.82 -9.82 -1.06
C TRP A 49 0.93 -8.50 -0.28
N LEU A 50 -0.08 -7.63 -0.36
CA LEU A 50 -0.26 -6.43 0.45
C LEU A 50 -0.18 -6.68 1.97
N THR A 51 -0.63 -7.85 2.46
CA THR A 51 -0.47 -8.17 3.89
C THR A 51 1.00 -8.35 4.26
N GLU A 52 1.74 -9.07 3.41
CA GLU A 52 3.19 -9.26 3.55
C GLU A 52 3.93 -7.93 3.41
N ALA A 53 3.59 -7.12 2.41
CA ALA A 53 4.23 -5.82 2.21
C ALA A 53 3.98 -4.84 3.36
N LYS A 54 2.79 -4.90 3.98
CA LYS A 54 2.51 -4.13 5.19
C LYS A 54 3.41 -4.55 6.35
N GLN A 55 3.63 -5.86 6.51
CA GLN A 55 4.54 -6.40 7.52
C GLN A 55 5.99 -5.97 7.23
N GLN A 56 6.45 -6.08 5.98
CA GLN A 56 7.80 -5.62 5.58
C GLN A 56 8.01 -4.13 5.84
N LEU A 57 7.02 -3.27 5.59
CA LEU A 57 7.13 -1.83 5.92
C LEU A 57 7.24 -1.56 7.43
N GLN A 58 6.60 -2.39 8.27
CA GLN A 58 6.72 -2.28 9.72
C GLN A 58 8.10 -2.72 10.21
N GLU A 59 8.64 -3.79 9.64
CA GLU A 59 9.99 -4.26 9.92
C GLU A 59 11.03 -3.22 9.48
N LEU A 60 10.85 -2.65 8.28
CA LEU A 60 11.69 -1.57 7.75
C LEU A 60 11.69 -0.33 8.66
N TYR A 61 10.54 0.02 9.23
CA TYR A 61 10.45 1.11 10.20
C TYR A 61 11.32 0.84 11.43
N GLN A 62 11.25 -0.37 11.98
CA GLN A 62 12.05 -0.74 13.14
C GLN A 62 13.55 -0.77 12.81
N GLU A 63 13.92 -1.32 11.65
CA GLU A 63 15.31 -1.36 11.18
C GLU A 63 15.91 0.05 11.01
N VAL A 64 15.19 0.96 10.36
CA VAL A 64 15.65 2.35 10.18
C VAL A 64 15.83 3.06 11.52
N MET A 65 14.90 2.85 12.46
CA MET A 65 15.01 3.43 13.81
C MET A 65 16.26 2.93 14.53
N GLU A 66 16.57 1.62 14.46
CA GLU A 66 17.78 1.04 15.04
C GLU A 66 19.04 1.57 14.34
N ALA A 67 19.05 1.60 13.01
CA ALA A 67 20.19 2.05 12.23
C ALA A 67 20.54 3.53 12.52
N CYS A 68 19.54 4.41 12.59
CA CYS A 68 19.74 5.83 12.93
C CYS A 68 20.30 6.05 14.35
N THR A 69 20.12 5.09 15.27
CA THR A 69 20.74 5.18 16.62
C THR A 69 22.20 4.75 16.63
N LEU A 70 22.61 3.91 15.68
CA LEU A 70 23.95 3.36 15.58
C LEU A 70 24.87 4.18 14.67
N ASP A 71 24.32 4.80 13.64
CA ASP A 71 25.05 5.53 12.62
C ASP A 71 24.39 6.88 12.31
N SER A 72 25.12 7.97 12.59
CA SER A 72 24.67 9.34 12.35
C SER A 72 24.72 9.76 10.87
N GLU A 73 25.33 8.97 10.00
CA GLU A 73 25.37 9.23 8.55
C GLU A 73 24.08 8.79 7.83
N ILE A 74 23.23 7.99 8.51
CA ILE A 74 21.95 7.53 7.98
C ILE A 74 20.89 8.61 8.19
N ASN A 75 20.26 9.04 7.10
CA ASN A 75 19.12 9.95 7.19
C ASN A 75 17.87 9.18 7.63
N PRO A 76 17.11 9.70 8.62
CA PRO A 76 15.87 9.05 9.03
C PRO A 76 14.85 9.13 7.89
N VAL A 77 14.12 8.04 7.69
CA VAL A 77 12.98 8.02 6.77
C VAL A 77 11.79 8.74 7.42
N PRO A 78 11.19 9.75 6.78
CA PRO A 78 10.04 10.46 7.34
C PRO A 78 8.84 9.52 7.55
N GLY A 79 8.10 9.68 8.66
CA GLY A 79 6.89 8.89 8.92
C GLY A 79 5.85 8.93 7.80
N ALA A 80 5.75 10.07 7.10
CA ALA A 80 4.88 10.24 5.93
C ALA A 80 5.27 9.29 4.78
N ALA A 81 6.56 8.98 4.60
CA ALA A 81 7.03 8.10 3.53
C ALA A 81 6.46 6.68 3.67
N TYR A 82 6.31 6.17 4.90
CA TYR A 82 5.69 4.85 5.14
C TYR A 82 4.20 4.83 4.78
N HIS A 83 3.50 5.95 4.99
CA HIS A 83 2.10 6.09 4.60
C HIS A 83 1.97 6.11 3.07
N ASP A 84 2.76 6.94 2.41
CA ASP A 84 2.80 7.08 0.96
C ASP A 84 3.23 5.76 0.29
N ALA A 85 4.21 5.06 0.87
CA ALA A 85 4.63 3.72 0.47
C ALA A 85 3.49 2.71 0.51
N PHE A 86 2.73 2.68 1.61
CA PHE A 86 1.59 1.77 1.71
C PHE A 86 0.49 2.09 0.69
N TRP A 87 0.27 3.36 0.37
CA TRP A 87 -0.63 3.77 -0.71
C TRP A 87 -0.13 3.32 -2.08
N LEU A 88 1.16 3.46 -2.37
CA LEU A 88 1.74 2.96 -3.62
C LEU A 88 1.56 1.44 -3.73
N LEU A 89 1.83 0.68 -2.67
CA LEU A 89 1.66 -0.78 -2.67
C LEU A 89 0.21 -1.20 -2.93
N LYS A 90 -0.77 -0.49 -2.38
CA LYS A 90 -2.20 -0.69 -2.71
C LYS A 90 -2.49 -0.45 -4.19
N LEU A 91 -1.91 0.60 -4.77
CA LEU A 91 -2.08 0.88 -6.20
C LEU A 91 -1.45 -0.23 -7.04
N LEU A 92 -0.22 -0.65 -6.72
CA LEU A 92 0.47 -1.74 -7.41
C LEU A 92 -0.36 -3.03 -7.37
N ASP A 93 -0.87 -3.39 -6.18
CA ASP A 93 -1.75 -4.55 -5.97
C ASP A 93 -3.03 -4.43 -6.80
N TYR A 94 -3.73 -3.30 -6.73
CA TYR A 94 -4.94 -3.02 -7.50
C TYR A 94 -4.72 -3.14 -9.02
N TYR A 95 -3.55 -2.72 -9.51
CA TYR A 95 -3.19 -2.84 -10.92
C TYR A 95 -2.50 -4.17 -11.25
N ASN A 96 -2.47 -5.16 -10.38
CA ASN A 96 -1.83 -6.48 -10.58
C ASN A 96 -0.35 -6.37 -10.97
N VAL A 97 0.38 -5.42 -10.38
CA VAL A 97 1.84 -5.36 -10.47
C VAL A 97 2.42 -6.32 -9.41
N PRO A 98 3.41 -7.16 -9.76
CA PRO A 98 4.03 -8.06 -8.79
C PRO A 98 4.62 -7.30 -7.60
N MET A 99 4.69 -7.98 -6.45
CA MET A 99 5.31 -7.44 -5.25
C MET A 99 6.76 -7.00 -5.52
N PRO A 100 7.14 -5.76 -5.18
CA PRO A 100 8.54 -5.34 -5.22
C PRO A 100 9.33 -5.88 -4.02
N ASP A 101 10.65 -5.91 -4.16
CA ASP A 101 11.55 -5.86 -3.01
C ASP A 101 11.49 -4.45 -2.40
N ILE A 102 11.32 -4.36 -1.08
CA ILE A 102 11.15 -3.09 -0.36
C ILE A 102 12.40 -2.82 0.49
N GLY A 103 12.92 -1.60 0.43
CA GLY A 103 14.08 -1.21 1.22
C GLY A 103 14.07 0.28 1.59
N TRP A 104 14.98 0.70 2.45
CA TRP A 104 15.20 2.11 2.77
C TRP A 104 16.45 2.60 2.03
N LEU A 105 16.46 3.89 1.71
CA LEU A 105 17.53 4.55 0.98
C LEU A 105 18.35 5.42 1.93
N ILE A 106 19.66 5.50 1.70
CA ILE A 106 20.60 6.28 2.54
C ILE A 106 20.23 7.77 2.58
N ASP A 107 19.54 8.27 1.56
CA ASP A 107 19.05 9.63 1.45
C ASP A 107 17.69 9.86 2.16
N GLY A 108 17.17 8.88 2.89
CA GLY A 108 15.96 9.01 3.72
C GLY A 108 14.66 8.66 2.98
N GLY A 109 14.72 7.96 1.86
CA GLY A 109 13.55 7.47 1.12
C GLY A 109 13.21 6.00 1.38
N ILE A 110 12.05 5.57 0.91
CA ILE A 110 11.69 4.15 0.75
C ILE A 110 11.83 3.80 -0.73
N GLY A 111 12.58 2.75 -1.01
CA GLY A 111 12.80 2.19 -2.34
C GLY A 111 11.98 0.93 -2.59
N PHE A 112 11.54 0.77 -3.84
CA PHE A 112 10.86 -0.41 -4.35
C PHE A 112 11.62 -0.88 -5.58
N GLU A 113 11.95 -2.16 -5.64
CA GLU A 113 12.75 -2.73 -6.73
C GLU A 113 12.07 -3.94 -7.34
N TRP A 114 12.17 -4.04 -8.67
CA TRP A 114 11.81 -5.22 -9.44
C TRP A 114 13.01 -5.64 -10.29
N ARG A 115 13.31 -6.94 -10.29
CA ARG A 115 14.37 -7.53 -11.13
C ARG A 115 13.77 -8.55 -12.10
N SER A 116 14.28 -8.57 -13.32
CA SER A 116 13.92 -9.63 -14.28
C SER A 116 14.54 -10.96 -13.86
N MET A 117 13.96 -12.08 -14.32
CA MET A 117 14.44 -13.42 -13.96
C MET A 117 15.86 -13.67 -14.50
N ASP A 118 16.19 -13.07 -15.64
CA ASP A 118 17.54 -13.15 -16.23
C ASP A 118 18.56 -12.18 -15.60
N GLY A 119 18.13 -11.34 -14.65
CA GLY A 119 18.95 -10.36 -13.93
C GLY A 119 19.39 -9.15 -14.75
N LYS A 120 18.82 -8.91 -15.94
CA LYS A 120 19.27 -7.85 -16.87
C LYS A 120 18.30 -6.68 -17.00
N GLY A 121 17.14 -6.80 -16.37
CA GLY A 121 16.15 -5.76 -16.21
C GLY A 121 16.08 -5.31 -14.75
N ILE A 122 16.02 -3.99 -14.53
CA ILE A 122 15.72 -3.41 -13.22
C ILE A 122 14.66 -2.33 -13.36
N GLY A 123 13.65 -2.38 -12.48
CA GLY A 123 12.65 -1.35 -12.28
C GLY A 123 12.76 -0.82 -10.86
N THR A 124 12.63 0.49 -10.68
CA THR A 124 12.68 1.12 -9.38
C THR A 124 11.59 2.15 -9.22
N MET A 125 11.10 2.29 -7.99
CA MET A 125 10.35 3.45 -7.52
C MET A 125 10.93 3.91 -6.17
N SER A 126 10.84 5.19 -5.87
CA SER A 126 11.15 5.70 -4.54
C SER A 126 10.19 6.81 -4.09
N ILE A 127 9.99 6.89 -2.78
CA ILE A 127 9.09 7.81 -2.09
C ILE A 127 9.81 8.42 -0.89
N TYR A 128 9.61 9.73 -0.68
CA TYR A 128 10.26 10.51 0.39
C TYR A 128 9.27 11.14 1.39
N GLY A 129 7.97 10.85 1.28
CA GLY A 129 6.93 11.39 2.18
C GLY A 129 6.37 12.75 1.77
N ASP A 130 6.58 13.16 0.53
CA ASP A 130 6.10 14.40 -0.09
C ASP A 130 4.99 14.12 -1.13
N ASN A 131 4.40 12.94 -1.12
CA ASN A 131 3.48 12.43 -2.15
C ASN A 131 4.07 12.41 -3.57
N GLN A 132 5.39 12.46 -3.75
CA GLN A 132 6.04 12.26 -5.04
C GLN A 132 6.56 10.82 -5.15
N VAL A 133 6.51 10.31 -6.38
CA VAL A 133 7.11 9.04 -6.77
C VAL A 133 8.17 9.33 -7.82
N VAL A 134 9.40 8.96 -7.54
CA VAL A 134 10.47 8.91 -8.54
C VAL A 134 10.51 7.49 -9.09
N TYR A 135 10.49 7.31 -10.40
CA TYR A 135 10.45 5.98 -11.00
C TYR A 135 11.43 5.84 -12.16
N GLY A 136 11.89 4.61 -12.39
CA GLY A 136 12.82 4.29 -13.45
C GLY A 136 12.77 2.82 -13.83
N ALA A 137 13.06 2.51 -15.10
CA ALA A 137 13.25 1.16 -15.56
C ALA A 137 14.32 1.10 -16.65
N SER A 138 15.09 0.01 -16.64
CA SER A 138 16.05 -0.32 -17.67
C SER A 138 15.85 -1.78 -18.04
N LEU A 139 15.37 -2.05 -19.26
CA LEU A 139 15.28 -3.40 -19.82
C LEU A 139 16.25 -3.51 -20.99
N ARG A 140 16.83 -4.69 -21.20
CA ARG A 140 17.89 -4.92 -22.20
C ARG A 140 17.55 -4.42 -23.61
N SER A 141 16.29 -4.56 -24.01
CA SER A 141 15.80 -4.29 -25.36
C SER A 141 14.88 -3.06 -25.45
N ILE A 142 14.56 -2.41 -24.33
CA ILE A 142 13.62 -1.28 -24.28
C ILE A 142 14.38 -0.01 -23.86
N PRO A 143 14.08 1.16 -24.45
CA PRO A 143 14.62 2.42 -23.98
C PRO A 143 14.41 2.59 -22.46
N LYS A 144 15.41 3.19 -21.80
CA LYS A 144 15.30 3.52 -20.38
C LYS A 144 14.12 4.47 -20.17
N THR A 145 13.20 4.10 -19.31
CA THR A 145 12.09 4.94 -18.89
C THR A 145 12.43 5.53 -17.52
N LYS A 146 12.21 6.82 -17.31
CA LYS A 146 12.35 7.45 -15.99
C LYS A 146 11.45 8.67 -15.88
N GLY A 147 11.05 9.00 -14.67
CA GLY A 147 10.26 10.19 -14.42
C GLY A 147 10.00 10.43 -12.94
N THR A 148 9.22 11.48 -12.68
CA THR A 148 8.73 11.85 -11.36
C THR A 148 7.30 12.31 -11.52
N CYS A 149 6.41 11.86 -10.65
CA CYS A 149 5.01 12.26 -10.65
C CYS A 149 4.43 12.21 -9.24
N GLY A 150 3.31 12.89 -9.03
CA GLY A 150 2.57 12.75 -7.79
C GLY A 150 2.02 11.33 -7.63
N LEU A 151 1.92 10.84 -6.40
CA LEU A 151 1.32 9.54 -6.07
C LEU A 151 -0.15 9.46 -6.51
N THR A 152 -0.81 10.61 -6.65
CA THR A 152 -2.19 10.74 -7.14
C THR A 152 -2.27 10.96 -8.66
N ASP A 153 -1.14 11.13 -9.35
CA ASP A 153 -1.10 11.22 -10.81
C ASP A 153 -1.17 9.81 -11.42
N LEU A 154 -2.39 9.27 -11.43
CA LEU A 154 -2.66 7.95 -11.97
C LEU A 154 -2.40 7.86 -13.47
N VAL A 155 -2.40 8.98 -14.21
CA VAL A 155 -2.12 8.95 -15.64
C VAL A 155 -0.67 8.55 -15.89
N LEU A 156 0.29 9.16 -15.16
CA LEU A 156 1.70 8.83 -15.32
C LEU A 156 2.06 7.47 -14.71
N LEU A 157 1.57 7.17 -13.52
CA LEU A 157 1.87 5.90 -12.83
C LEU A 157 1.33 4.68 -13.59
N VAL A 158 0.07 4.74 -14.04
CA VAL A 158 -0.56 3.60 -14.75
C VAL A 158 0.10 3.35 -16.10
N HIS A 159 0.63 4.38 -16.78
CA HIS A 159 1.42 4.17 -17.99
C HIS A 159 2.77 3.48 -17.71
N PHE A 160 3.32 3.61 -16.50
CA PHE A 160 4.57 2.97 -16.13
C PHE A 160 4.39 1.53 -15.64
N PHE A 161 3.28 1.19 -14.97
CA PHE A 161 3.03 -0.17 -14.44
C PHE A 161 3.17 -1.32 -15.46
N PRO A 162 2.73 -1.21 -16.74
CA PRO A 162 2.99 -2.23 -17.75
C PRO A 162 4.47 -2.54 -17.94
N THR A 163 5.36 -1.55 -17.75
CA THR A 163 6.81 -1.73 -17.82
C THR A 163 7.29 -2.66 -16.72
N LEU A 164 6.78 -2.49 -15.49
CA LEU A 164 7.13 -3.36 -14.34
C LEU A 164 6.61 -4.78 -14.53
N LYS A 165 5.36 -4.94 -15.00
CA LYS A 165 4.81 -6.25 -15.33
C LYS A 165 5.64 -6.99 -16.38
N THR A 166 6.02 -6.27 -17.44
CA THR A 166 6.86 -6.82 -18.51
C THR A 166 8.19 -7.31 -17.95
N LEU A 167 8.79 -6.55 -17.03
CA LEU A 167 10.06 -6.88 -16.41
C LEU A 167 10.00 -8.17 -15.59
N CYS A 168 8.91 -8.42 -14.86
CA CYS A 168 8.73 -9.64 -14.07
C CYS A 168 8.28 -10.87 -14.88
N SER A 169 7.86 -10.68 -16.14
CA SER A 169 7.38 -11.74 -17.02
C SER A 169 8.44 -12.36 -17.94
N GLN A 170 9.67 -11.80 -17.93
CA GLN A 170 10.81 -12.23 -18.75
C GLN A 170 11.81 -13.04 -17.91
#